data_AF-A0AA38U7H2-F1
#
_entry.id   AF-A0AA38U7H2-F1
#
_cell.length_a   1.000
_cell.length_b   1.000
_cell.length_c   1.000
_cell.angle_alpha   90.00
_cell.angle_beta   90.00
_cell.angle_gamma   90.00
#
_symmetry.space_group_name_H-M   'P 1'
#
loop_
_entity.id
_entity.type
_entity.pdbx_description
1 polymer ?
#
loop_
_entity_poly.entity_id
_entity_poly.type
_entity_poly.pdbx_seq_one_letter_code
_entity_poly.pdbx_strand_id
1 'polypeptide(L)'
;MDIFMHNIDFSATQQDTILVLAKELHRPIFSPDDPLNFQVRLFQPGRRGTWKRNNGSGLLTLPSEEVGESFLQMYGGDVPQISVMLRTKQVKFRKSTRPQVSGATIYKICHSPYIDP
;
A
#
# COMPACT_ATOMS: atom_id res chain seq x y z
N MET A 1 -6.13 -8.73 2.06
CA MET A 1 -6.92 -7.89 1.13
C MET A 1 -5.99 -7.03 0.27
N ASP A 2 -6.40 -6.74 -0.97
CA ASP A 2 -5.67 -5.81 -1.83
C ASP A 2 -6.37 -4.45 -1.97
N ILE A 3 -5.55 -3.41 -1.85
CA ILE A 3 -5.92 -2.01 -2.01
C ILE A 3 -5.17 -1.44 -3.20
N PHE A 4 -5.93 -0.88 -4.15
CA PHE A 4 -5.38 -0.17 -5.28
C PHE A 4 -4.97 1.25 -4.88
N MET A 5 -3.75 1.61 -5.26
CA MET A 5 -3.18 2.93 -5.02
C MET A 5 -2.99 3.65 -6.35
N HIS A 6 -3.39 4.92 -6.42
CA HIS A 6 -3.18 5.75 -7.60
C HIS A 6 -2.83 7.19 -7.22
N ASN A 7 -2.44 7.98 -8.23
CA ASN A 7 -1.88 9.33 -8.05
C ASN A 7 -0.56 9.35 -7.27
N ILE A 8 0.24 8.28 -7.38
CA ILE A 8 1.58 8.22 -6.79
C ILE A 8 2.53 9.12 -7.61
N ASP A 9 3.45 9.80 -6.94
CA ASP A 9 4.51 10.55 -7.61
C ASP A 9 5.36 9.61 -8.47
N PHE A 10 5.59 9.94 -9.75
CA PHE A 10 6.33 9.10 -10.69
C PHE A 10 7.79 8.84 -10.28
N SER A 11 8.32 9.69 -9.41
CA SER A 11 9.65 9.58 -8.83
C SER A 11 9.68 8.83 -7.49
N ALA A 12 8.53 8.49 -6.90
CA ALA A 12 8.47 7.70 -5.68
C ALA A 12 8.97 6.27 -5.94
N THR A 13 9.86 5.80 -5.08
CA THR A 13 10.33 4.41 -5.13
C THR A 13 9.40 3.50 -4.33
N GLN A 14 9.56 2.19 -4.52
CA GLN A 14 8.86 1.22 -3.69
C GLN A 14 9.24 1.38 -2.21
N GLN A 15 10.52 1.63 -1.92
CA GLN A 15 11.02 1.88 -0.57
C GLN A 15 10.35 3.11 0.06
N ASP A 16 10.30 4.25 -0.65
CA ASP A 16 9.64 5.46 -0.16
C ASP A 16 8.16 5.19 0.19
N THR A 17 7.50 4.40 -0.65
CA THR A 17 6.10 4.03 -0.47
C THR A 17 5.91 3.16 0.77
N ILE A 18 6.79 2.17 0.97
CA ILE A 18 6.76 1.32 2.15
C ILE A 18 6.99 2.15 3.42
N LEU A 19 8.02 2.99 3.46
CA LEU A 19 8.34 3.83 4.63
C LEU A 19 7.19 4.76 5.02
N VAL A 20 6.52 5.36 4.04
CA VAL A 20 5.38 6.25 4.30
C VAL A 20 4.17 5.45 4.80
N LEU A 21 3.87 4.30 4.19
CA LEU A 21 2.73 3.48 4.60
C LEU A 21 2.95 2.80 5.95
N ALA A 22 4.18 2.43 6.29
CA ALA A 22 4.54 1.86 7.59
C ALA A 22 4.17 2.82 8.73
N LYS A 23 4.49 4.12 8.56
CA LYS A 23 4.14 5.16 9.54
C LYS A 23 2.65 5.25 9.82
N GLU A 24 1.79 4.92 8.85
CA GLU A 24 0.33 4.94 9.02
C GLU A 24 -0.22 3.59 9.50
N LEU A 25 0.28 2.49 8.96
CA LEU A 25 -0.17 1.12 9.27
C LEU A 25 0.33 0.60 10.61
N HIS A 26 1.42 1.15 11.15
CA HIS A 26 1.93 0.80 12.48
C HIS A 26 1.45 1.75 13.57
N ARG A 27 0.44 2.58 13.27
CA ARG A 27 -0.26 3.35 14.31
C ARG A 27 -1.05 2.38 15.21
N PRO A 28 -1.21 2.70 16.51
CA PRO A 28 -1.88 1.81 17.46
C PRO A 28 -3.30 1.36 17.06
N ILE A 29 -3.97 2.13 16.20
CA ILE A 29 -5.32 1.82 15.69
C ILE A 29 -5.31 0.56 14.79
N PHE A 30 -4.20 0.28 14.11
CA PHE A 30 -4.07 -0.84 13.18
C PHE A 30 -3.19 -1.97 13.71
N SER A 31 -2.21 -1.62 14.55
CA SER A 31 -1.24 -2.55 15.15
C SER A 31 -1.08 -2.21 16.64
N PRO A 32 -2.03 -2.62 17.49
CA PRO A 32 -1.96 -2.34 18.92
C PRO A 32 -0.86 -3.15 19.63
N ASP A 33 -0.70 -4.42 19.24
CA ASP A 33 0.15 -5.37 19.95
C ASP A 33 1.46 -5.69 19.21
N ASP A 34 1.41 -5.84 17.88
CA ASP A 34 2.56 -6.20 17.04
C ASP A 34 2.54 -5.45 15.71
N PRO A 35 3.71 -5.07 15.15
CA PRO A 35 3.79 -4.37 13.88
C PRO A 35 3.39 -5.29 12.71
N LEU A 36 2.46 -4.80 11.90
CA LEU A 36 1.86 -5.54 10.78
C LEU A 36 2.81 -5.64 9.59
N ASN A 37 3.00 -6.84 9.05
CA ASN A 37 3.61 -7.01 7.74
C ASN A 37 2.61 -6.62 6.65
N PHE A 38 3.10 -5.93 5.61
CA PHE A 38 2.34 -5.60 4.43
C PHE A 38 3.24 -5.63 3.19
N GLN A 39 2.63 -5.71 2.01
CA GLN A 39 3.39 -5.68 0.76
C GLN A 39 2.94 -4.52 -0.12
N VAL A 40 3.93 -3.78 -0.62
CA VAL A 40 3.72 -2.75 -1.64
C VAL A 40 4.27 -3.25 -2.97
N ARG A 41 3.47 -3.10 -4.03
CA ARG A 41 3.90 -3.34 -5.39
C ARG A 41 3.55 -2.16 -6.27
N LEU A 42 4.54 -1.37 -6.65
CA LEU A 42 4.35 -0.31 -7.64
C LEU A 42 4.34 -0.90 -9.05
N PHE A 43 3.45 -0.39 -9.90
CA PHE A 43 3.39 -0.82 -11.29
C PHE A 43 4.43 -0.05 -12.11
N GLN A 44 5.21 -0.79 -12.89
CA GLN A 44 6.19 -0.22 -13.80
C GLN A 44 5.49 0.35 -15.05
N PRO A 45 5.98 1.45 -15.62
CA PRO A 45 5.59 1.88 -16.95
C PRO A 45 5.97 0.76 -17.92
N GLY A 46 5.09 0.46 -18.89
CA GLY A 46 5.36 -0.59 -19.88
C GLY A 46 6.63 -0.32 -20.71
N ARG A 47 6.87 -1.17 -21.72
CA ARG A 47 8.11 -1.24 -22.53
C ARG A 47 8.67 0.09 -23.12
N ARG A 48 7.95 1.21 -23.03
CA ARG A 48 8.34 2.55 -23.51
C ARG A 48 8.82 3.52 -22.41
N GLY A 49 8.71 3.17 -21.13
CA GLY A 49 9.12 4.04 -20.02
C GLY A 49 10.55 3.75 -19.56
N THR A 50 11.24 4.78 -19.03
CA THR A 50 12.53 4.62 -18.36
C THR A 50 12.36 3.61 -17.21
N TRP A 51 13.15 2.52 -17.22
CA TRP A 51 13.06 1.35 -16.32
C TRP A 51 13.02 1.65 -14.81
N LYS A 52 13.29 2.89 -14.40
CA LYS A 52 13.42 3.32 -12.99
C LYS A 52 12.22 4.10 -12.44
N ARG A 53 11.19 4.39 -13.23
CA ARG A 53 10.02 5.16 -12.77
C ARG A 53 8.84 4.23 -12.51
N ASN A 54 7.96 4.59 -11.59
CA ASN A 54 6.65 3.93 -11.46
C ASN A 54 5.68 4.54 -12.50
N ASN A 55 4.51 3.94 -12.70
CA ASN A 55 3.47 4.47 -13.60
C ASN A 55 2.42 5.35 -12.88
N GLY A 56 2.68 5.74 -11.64
CA GLY A 56 1.77 6.50 -10.78
C GLY A 56 0.70 5.65 -10.06
N SER A 57 0.81 4.32 -10.12
CA SER A 57 -0.13 3.40 -9.47
C SER A 57 0.56 2.16 -8.91
N GLY A 58 -0.14 1.46 -8.03
CA GLY A 58 0.35 0.24 -7.39
C GLY A 58 -0.72 -0.49 -6.59
N LEU A 59 -0.29 -1.53 -5.89
CA LEU A 59 -1.10 -2.32 -4.98
C LEU A 59 -0.45 -2.35 -3.60
N LEU A 60 -1.29 -2.21 -2.58
CA LEU A 60 -0.99 -2.48 -1.19
C LEU A 60 -1.75 -3.75 -0.79
N THR A 61 -1.02 -4.77 -0.35
CA THR A 61 -1.60 -6.01 0.16
C THR A 61 -1.47 -6.04 1.68
N LEU A 62 -2.61 -6.19 2.34
CA LEU A 62 -2.74 -6.30 3.79
C LEU A 62 -3.11 -7.75 4.17
N PRO A 63 -2.74 -8.22 5.37
CA PRO A 63 -2.91 -9.60 5.79
C PRO A 63 -4.39 -10.00 5.99
N SER A 64 -5.24 -9.09 6.47
CA SER A 64 -6.67 -9.34 6.68
C SER A 64 -7.55 -8.37 5.87
N GLU A 65 -8.84 -8.71 5.73
CA GLU A 65 -9.83 -7.83 5.13
C GLU A 65 -10.27 -6.73 6.10
N GLU A 66 -10.42 -7.05 7.38
CA GLU A 66 -10.79 -6.11 8.44
C GLU A 66 -9.85 -4.89 8.50
N VAL A 67 -8.52 -5.12 8.52
CA VAL A 67 -7.54 -4.03 8.51
C VAL A 67 -7.63 -3.22 7.22
N GLY A 68 -7.90 -3.86 6.09
CA GLY A 68 -8.06 -3.18 4.82
C GLY A 68 -9.31 -2.32 4.74
N GLU A 69 -10.42 -2.75 5.33
CA GLU A 69 -11.66 -1.98 5.42
C GLU A 69 -11.49 -0.78 6.36
N SER A 70 -10.90 -0.97 7.55
CA SER A 70 -10.58 0.13 8.45
C SER A 70 -9.62 1.14 7.81
N PHE A 71 -8.63 0.66 7.06
CA PHE A 71 -7.72 1.53 6.32
C PHE A 71 -8.48 2.34 5.25
N LEU A 72 -9.34 1.71 4.46
CA LEU A 72 -10.12 2.40 3.44
C LEU A 72 -11.15 3.38 4.02
N GLN A 73 -11.65 3.15 5.24
CA GLN A 73 -12.54 4.09 5.90
C GLN A 73 -11.83 5.43 6.23
N MET A 74 -10.55 5.37 6.58
CA MET A 74 -9.77 6.57 6.93
C MET A 74 -9.08 7.21 5.72
N TYR A 75 -8.44 6.40 4.88
CA TYR A 75 -7.57 6.85 3.79
C TYR A 75 -8.18 6.69 2.39
N GLY A 76 -9.29 5.95 2.28
CA GLY A 76 -9.92 5.63 1.01
C GLY A 76 -10.91 6.69 0.52
N GLY A 77 -11.27 6.57 -0.76
CA GLY A 77 -12.27 7.42 -1.39
C GLY A 77 -11.68 8.68 -2.04
N ASP A 78 -12.57 9.53 -2.57
CA ASP A 78 -12.18 10.78 -3.22
C ASP A 78 -11.91 11.92 -2.25
N VAL A 79 -12.51 11.84 -1.06
CA VAL A 79 -12.32 12.77 0.06
C VAL A 79 -12.00 11.96 1.32
N PRO A 80 -10.74 11.54 1.51
CA PRO A 80 -10.35 10.74 2.66
C PRO A 80 -10.33 11.59 3.92
N GLN A 81 -10.54 10.97 5.09
CA GLN A 81 -10.39 11.64 6.38
C GLN A 81 -8.93 12.00 6.65
N ILE A 82 -8.02 11.10 6.26
CA ILE A 82 -6.58 11.27 6.41
C ILE A 82 -5.92 11.12 5.04
N SER A 83 -5.04 12.06 4.72
CA SER A 83 -4.34 12.10 3.44
C SER A 83 -2.92 11.60 3.58
N VAL A 84 -2.52 10.65 2.72
CA VAL A 84 -1.13 10.19 2.65
C VAL A 84 -0.39 10.93 1.53
N MET A 85 0.67 11.63 1.89
CA MET A 85 1.53 12.33 0.94
C MET A 85 2.75 11.47 0.59
N LEU A 86 2.89 11.14 -0.71
CA LEU A 86 4.13 10.61 -1.26
C LEU A 86 4.82 11.69 -2.07
N ARG A 87 5.90 12.23 -1.49
CA ARG A 87 6.66 13.36 -2.05
C ARG A 87 5.74 14.57 -2.27
N THR A 88 5.39 14.86 -3.53
CA THR A 88 4.57 16.03 -3.89
C THR A 88 3.11 15.69 -4.15
N LYS A 89 2.73 14.40 -4.10
CA LYS A 89 1.39 13.95 -4.46
C LYS A 89 0.66 13.26 -3.31
N GLN A 90 -0.63 13.55 -3.22
CA GLN A 90 -1.56 12.84 -2.37
C GLN A 90 -1.96 11.51 -3.02
N VAL A 91 -1.66 10.41 -2.36
CA VAL A 91 -2.02 9.07 -2.80
C VAL A 91 -3.51 8.85 -2.56
N LYS A 92 -4.17 8.23 -3.53
CA LYS A 92 -5.57 7.83 -3.42
C LYS A 92 -5.68 6.31 -3.31
N PHE A 93 -6.50 5.86 -2.38
CA PHE A 93 -6.69 4.45 -2.07
C PHE A 93 -8.12 4.01 -2.38
N ARG A 94 -8.26 2.84 -3.01
CA ARG A 94 -9.56 2.23 -3.32
C ARG A 94 -9.46 0.71 -3.20
N LYS A 95 -10.55 0.03 -2.87
CA LYS A 95 -10.60 -1.45 -2.89
C LYS A 95 -10.21 -1.94 -4.30
N SER A 96 -9.28 -2.89 -4.37
CA SER A 96 -8.92 -3.48 -5.67
C SER A 96 -10.10 -4.23 -6.25
N THR A 97 -10.43 -3.97 -7.51
CA THR A 97 -11.46 -4.73 -8.27
C THR A 97 -10.92 -6.00 -8.90
N ARG A 98 -9.59 -6.20 -8.87
CA ARG A 98 -8.94 -7.39 -9.38
C ARG A 98 -8.96 -8.48 -8.30
N PRO A 99 -9.10 -9.76 -8.70
CA PRO A 99 -9.00 -10.86 -7.74
C PRO A 99 -7.69 -10.76 -6.97
N GLN A 100 -7.77 -11.00 -5.66
CA GLN A 100 -6.66 -10.81 -4.72
C GLN A 100 -5.38 -11.44 -5.28
N VAL A 101 -4.29 -10.67 -5.26
CA VAL A 101 -2.93 -11.08 -5.57
C VAL A 101 -2.65 -12.34 -4.76
N SER A 102 -2.59 -13.47 -5.49
CA SER A 102 -2.20 -14.83 -5.11
C SER A 102 -2.15 -15.08 -3.59
N GLY A 103 -2.99 -15.98 -3.06
CA GLY A 103 -2.97 -16.37 -1.65
C GLY A 103 -1.58 -16.72 -1.09
N ALA A 104 -0.61 -17.07 -1.95
CA ALA A 104 0.80 -17.21 -1.59
C ALA A 104 1.44 -15.92 -1.03
N THR A 105 1.05 -14.74 -1.51
CA THR A 105 1.51 -13.42 -1.04
C THR A 105 1.00 -13.13 0.35
N ILE A 106 -0.31 -13.30 0.58
CA ILE A 106 -0.93 -13.16 1.90
C ILE A 106 -0.32 -14.17 2.87
N TYR A 107 -0.17 -15.43 2.45
CA TYR A 107 0.47 -16.47 3.24
C TYR A 107 1.89 -16.07 3.67
N LYS A 108 2.71 -15.54 2.75
CA LYS A 108 4.04 -15.03 3.07
C LYS A 108 3.99 -13.88 4.06
N ILE A 109 3.13 -12.88 3.85
CA ILE A 109 3.00 -11.73 4.76
C ILE A 109 2.67 -12.19 6.19
N CYS A 110 1.74 -13.13 6.34
CA CYS A 110 1.30 -13.61 7.65
C CYS A 110 2.32 -14.52 8.37
N HIS A 111 3.15 -15.27 7.63
CA HIS A 111 4.08 -16.26 8.21
C HIS A 111 5.54 -15.80 8.23
N SER A 112 5.84 -14.62 7.68
CA SER A 112 7.19 -14.06 7.76
C SER A 112 7.38 -13.34 9.10
N PRO A 113 8.57 -13.41 9.71
CA PRO A 113 8.88 -12.54 10.84
C PRO A 113 8.74 -11.08 10.41
N TYR A 114 8.36 -10.20 11.35
CA TYR A 114 8.32 -8.77 11.08
C TYR A 114 9.70 -8.27 10.65
N ILE A 115 9.74 -7.47 9.59
CA ILE A 115 10.94 -6.79 9.11
C ILE A 115 10.64 -5.30 9.11
N ASP A 116 11.41 -4.54 9.90
CA ASP A 116 11.31 -3.09 9.93
C ASP A 116 11.69 -2.52 8.55
N PRO A 117 10.84 -1.66 7.94
CA PRO A 117 11.01 -1.19 6.57
C PRO A 117 12.11 -0.16 6.34
#